data_AF-A0AA39XN08-F1
#
_entry.id   AF-A0AA39XN08-F1
#
_cell.length_a   1.000
_cell.length_b   1.000
_cell.length_c   1.000
_cell.angle_alpha   90.00
_cell.angle_beta   90.00
_cell.angle_gamma   90.00
#
_symmetry.space_group_name_H-M   'P 1'
#
loop_
_entity.id
_entity.type
_entity.pdbx_description
1 polymer ?
#
loop_
_entity_poly.entity_id
_entity_poly.type
_entity_poly.pdbx_seq_one_letter_code
_entity_poly.pdbx_strand_id
1 'polypeptide(L)'
;MSSSTEREFSFCKKGRGVKAYSGFVNLPPAPGLTYNQSIFFWYFKSEKDTANIPTTIYLPGGPGTSFLDSFSGFPCIVNADSNSTTPNPWSWNNEVNMLYIDQPVQTGYSNTDAQDGLMNLITQEFTPGASLDGIEGNATALPGRLSSQNPADTANKTAQAVQSLWRFAQAWLQE
;
A
#
# COMPACT_ATOMS: atom_id res chain seq x y z
N MET A 1 18.04 12.49 0.66
CA MET A 1 16.80 13.19 0.23
C MET A 1 15.72 12.14 0.08
N SER A 2 14.46 12.45 0.40
CA SER A 2 13.33 11.57 0.06
C SER A 2 13.13 11.56 -1.45
N SER A 3 12.67 10.45 -2.01
CA SER A 3 12.31 10.34 -3.42
C SER A 3 11.02 9.55 -3.58
N SER A 4 10.17 9.95 -4.52
CA SER A 4 9.00 9.17 -4.93
C SER A 4 9.31 8.36 -6.18
N THR A 5 8.59 7.26 -6.36
CA THR A 5 8.50 6.57 -7.65
C THR A 5 7.05 6.21 -7.87
N GLU A 6 6.41 6.84 -8.85
CA GLU A 6 5.02 6.60 -9.19
C GLU A 6 4.84 6.06 -10.61
N ARG A 7 3.76 5.32 -10.82
CA ARG A 7 3.32 4.89 -12.15
C ARG A 7 1.83 5.19 -12.32
N GLU A 8 1.48 5.80 -13.45
CA GLU A 8 0.09 5.99 -13.86
C GLU A 8 -0.46 4.69 -14.46
N PHE A 9 -1.71 4.38 -14.14
CA PHE A 9 -2.43 3.27 -14.76
C PHE A 9 -3.93 3.49 -14.73
N SER A 10 -4.62 2.78 -15.62
CA SER A 10 -6.07 2.68 -15.63
C SER A 10 -6.48 1.38 -14.96
N PHE A 11 -7.23 1.47 -13.86
CA PHE A 11 -7.68 0.30 -13.10
C PHE A 11 -9.19 0.10 -13.25
N CYS A 12 -9.62 -1.17 -13.33
CA CYS A 12 -10.96 -1.66 -12.97
C CYS A 12 -12.21 -1.19 -13.75
N LYS A 13 -12.14 -0.11 -14.55
CA LYS A 13 -13.21 0.28 -15.49
C LYS A 13 -12.80 0.08 -16.95
N LYS A 14 -13.45 -0.85 -17.65
CA LYS A 14 -13.38 -0.93 -19.13
C LYS A 14 -14.02 0.32 -19.73
N GLY A 15 -13.27 1.12 -20.49
CA GLY A 15 -13.77 2.22 -21.33
C GLY A 15 -13.48 3.65 -20.85
N ARG A 16 -13.51 3.91 -19.53
CA ARG A 16 -12.97 5.12 -18.88
C ARG A 16 -12.35 4.70 -17.55
N GLY A 17 -11.08 4.32 -17.57
CA GLY A 17 -10.36 3.97 -16.36
C GLY A 17 -10.34 5.15 -15.38
N VAL A 18 -10.46 4.86 -14.08
CA VAL A 18 -10.13 5.84 -13.04
C VAL A 18 -8.64 6.15 -13.19
N LYS A 19 -8.28 7.45 -13.27
CA LYS A 19 -6.87 7.86 -13.26
C LYS A 19 -6.30 7.58 -11.88
N ALA A 20 -5.37 6.65 -11.81
CA ALA A 20 -4.75 6.22 -10.57
C ALA A 20 -3.22 6.25 -10.68
N TYR A 21 -2.59 6.50 -9.54
CA TYR A 21 -1.14 6.56 -9.38
C TYR A 21 -0.80 5.71 -8.17
N SER A 22 0.12 4.78 -8.32
CA SER A 22 0.65 4.03 -7.18
C SER A 22 2.16 4.07 -7.20
N GLY A 23 2.74 3.91 -6.03
CA GLY A 23 4.16 4.15 -5.88
C GLY A 23 4.67 4.00 -4.47
N PHE A 24 5.94 4.31 -4.32
CA PHE A 24 6.62 4.34 -3.04
C PHE A 24 7.17 5.73 -2.78
N VAL A 25 7.05 6.18 -1.55
CA VAL A 25 7.83 7.30 -1.02
C VAL A 25 8.95 6.71 -0.18
N ASN A 26 10.18 6.93 -0.61
CA ASN A 26 11.38 6.44 0.06
C ASN A 26 11.86 7.44 1.10
N LEU A 27 11.88 7.01 2.35
CA LEU A 27 12.29 7.80 3.50
C LEU A 27 13.61 7.25 4.06
N PRO A 28 14.69 8.05 4.11
CA PRO A 28 15.94 7.63 4.73
C PRO A 28 15.79 7.50 6.26
N PRO A 29 16.80 6.97 6.97
CA PRO A 29 16.77 6.89 8.42
C PRO A 29 16.53 8.25 9.07
N ALA A 30 15.93 8.24 10.26
CA ALA A 30 15.64 9.42 11.07
C ALA A 30 15.88 9.11 12.56
N PRO A 31 15.93 10.12 13.44
CA PRO A 31 16.04 9.88 14.88
C PRO A 31 14.96 8.92 15.37
N GLY A 32 15.36 7.79 15.97
CA GLY A 32 14.46 6.73 16.42
C GLY A 32 13.99 5.73 15.35
N LEU A 33 14.43 5.88 14.10
CA LEU A 33 14.11 5.04 12.94
C LEU A 33 15.40 4.82 12.13
N THR A 34 16.19 3.80 12.49
CA THR A 34 17.57 3.61 11.99
C THR A 34 17.68 2.89 10.64
N TYR A 35 16.57 2.77 9.92
CA TYR A 35 16.44 1.99 8.69
C TYR A 35 15.75 2.81 7.58
N ASN A 36 15.97 2.42 6.32
CA ASN A 36 15.24 2.96 5.19
C ASN A 36 13.79 2.47 5.20
N GLN A 37 12.88 3.30 4.71
CA GLN A 37 11.47 2.95 4.60
C GLN A 37 10.98 3.27 3.20
N SER A 38 10.27 2.35 2.59
CA SER A 38 9.56 2.52 1.33
C SER A 38 8.07 2.45 1.66
N ILE A 39 7.41 3.61 1.76
CA ILE A 39 6.00 3.68 2.11
C ILE A 39 5.17 3.64 0.84
N PHE A 40 4.37 2.58 0.69
CA PHE A 40 3.49 2.39 -0.45
C PHE A 40 2.24 3.25 -0.34
N PHE A 41 1.86 3.83 -1.47
CA PHE A 41 0.61 4.56 -1.61
C PHE A 41 -0.11 4.19 -2.89
N TRP A 42 -1.42 4.41 -2.87
CA TRP A 42 -2.25 4.34 -4.06
C TRP A 42 -3.23 5.52 -4.06
N TYR A 43 -3.07 6.41 -5.02
CA TYR A 43 -3.87 7.59 -5.23
C TYR A 43 -4.86 7.38 -6.38
N PHE A 44 -6.12 7.76 -6.16
CA PHE A 44 -7.19 7.73 -7.16
C PHE A 44 -7.81 9.10 -7.28
N LYS A 45 -7.85 9.62 -8.50
CA LYS A 45 -8.61 10.83 -8.79
C LYS A 45 -10.11 10.58 -8.63
N SER A 46 -10.82 11.63 -8.25
CA SER A 46 -12.27 11.62 -8.23
C SER A 46 -12.84 11.37 -9.63
N GLU A 47 -13.99 10.71 -9.69
CA GLU A 47 -14.76 10.57 -10.92
C GLU A 47 -15.50 11.84 -11.31
N LYS A 48 -15.65 12.78 -10.36
CA LYS A 48 -16.14 14.12 -10.67
C LYS A 48 -15.05 14.93 -11.35
N ASP A 49 -15.45 15.69 -12.36
CA ASP A 49 -14.56 16.63 -13.05
C ASP A 49 -14.93 18.06 -12.63
N THR A 50 -14.43 18.46 -11.45
CA THR A 50 -14.61 19.81 -10.92
C THR A 50 -13.28 20.35 -10.40
N ALA A 51 -13.08 21.66 -10.47
CA ALA A 51 -11.76 22.27 -10.22
C ALA A 51 -11.25 22.11 -8.77
N ASN A 52 -12.11 21.83 -7.78
CA ASN A 52 -11.78 21.93 -6.35
C ASN A 52 -12.21 20.68 -5.55
N ILE A 53 -11.79 19.51 -5.99
CA ILE A 53 -12.09 18.26 -5.30
C ILE A 53 -11.04 18.02 -4.20
N PRO A 54 -11.45 17.83 -2.93
CA PRO A 54 -10.50 17.59 -1.85
C PRO A 54 -9.84 16.22 -1.99
N THR A 55 -8.64 16.10 -1.44
CA THR A 55 -7.95 14.82 -1.25
C THR A 55 -8.18 14.31 0.15
N THR A 56 -8.75 13.11 0.26
CA THR A 56 -8.98 12.40 1.52
C THR A 56 -7.95 11.30 1.66
N ILE A 57 -7.34 11.20 2.85
CA ILE A 57 -6.41 10.13 3.20
C ILE A 57 -7.17 9.04 3.96
N TYR A 58 -7.07 7.79 3.52
CA TYR A 58 -7.55 6.64 4.28
C TYR A 58 -6.38 5.91 4.93
N LEU A 59 -6.47 5.74 6.25
CA LEU A 59 -5.50 5.01 7.05
C LEU A 59 -6.24 3.90 7.80
N PRO A 60 -5.98 2.62 7.47
CA PRO A 60 -6.50 1.50 8.22
C PRO A 60 -5.88 1.42 9.64
N GLY A 61 -6.54 0.67 10.51
CA GLY A 61 -6.12 0.44 11.90
C GLY A 61 -5.31 -0.84 12.10
N GLY A 62 -5.68 -1.63 13.11
CA GLY A 62 -5.02 -2.88 13.48
C GLY A 62 -4.30 -2.79 14.82
N PRO A 63 -3.04 -2.30 14.86
CA PRO A 63 -2.18 -1.70 13.82
C PRO A 63 -1.64 -2.68 12.77
N GLY A 64 -1.18 -2.17 11.62
CA GLY A 64 -0.49 -2.97 10.60
C GLY A 64 -1.39 -3.66 9.58
N THR A 65 -2.65 -3.27 9.50
CA THR A 65 -3.57 -3.71 8.45
C THR A 65 -3.35 -2.89 7.17
N SER A 66 -3.33 -3.52 6.00
CA SER A 66 -3.24 -2.80 4.73
C SER A 66 -4.52 -2.03 4.42
N PHE A 67 -4.43 -0.97 3.62
CA PHE A 67 -5.61 -0.21 3.21
C PHE A 67 -6.56 -1.04 2.35
N LEU A 68 -6.17 -2.19 1.80
CA LEU A 68 -7.05 -3.11 1.09
C LEU A 68 -7.98 -3.91 2.02
N ASP A 69 -8.31 -3.34 3.19
CA ASP A 69 -9.27 -3.91 4.12
C ASP A 69 -10.72 -3.82 3.59
N SER A 70 -11.65 -4.47 4.29
CA SER A 70 -13.06 -4.51 3.89
C SER A 70 -13.82 -3.19 4.10
N PHE A 71 -13.23 -2.19 4.76
CA PHE A 71 -13.85 -0.90 5.06
C PHE A 71 -13.39 0.23 4.12
N SER A 72 -12.44 -0.07 3.25
CA SER A 72 -11.58 0.88 2.54
C SER A 72 -12.22 1.76 1.47
N GLY A 73 -13.54 1.79 1.30
CA GLY A 73 -14.21 2.64 0.29
C GLY A 73 -13.61 2.52 -1.12
N PHE A 74 -12.91 1.41 -1.40
CA PHE A 74 -11.96 1.31 -2.49
C PHE A 74 -12.66 1.34 -3.84
N PRO A 75 -12.05 1.86 -4.92
CA PRO A 75 -12.73 2.01 -6.21
C PRO A 75 -13.25 0.71 -6.84
N CYS A 76 -12.79 -0.44 -6.35
CA CYS A 76 -12.98 -1.72 -7.01
C CYS A 76 -13.18 -2.86 -6.03
N ILE A 77 -13.95 -3.84 -6.48
CA ILE A 77 -14.16 -5.11 -5.80
C ILE A 77 -13.35 -6.16 -6.56
N VAL A 78 -12.54 -6.93 -5.83
CA VAL A 78 -11.83 -8.09 -6.39
C VAL A 78 -12.85 -9.21 -6.59
N ASN A 79 -12.94 -9.75 -7.80
CA ASN A 79 -13.88 -10.82 -8.11
C ASN A 79 -13.36 -12.16 -7.61
N ALA A 80 -14.26 -13.15 -7.48
CA ALA A 80 -13.93 -14.48 -6.96
C ALA A 80 -12.89 -15.25 -7.79
N ASP A 81 -12.66 -14.85 -9.05
CA ASP A 81 -11.62 -15.42 -9.90
C ASP A 81 -10.20 -14.95 -9.54
N SER A 82 -10.07 -14.00 -8.60
CA SER A 82 -8.80 -13.38 -8.19
C SER A 82 -7.97 -12.79 -9.35
N ASN A 83 -8.60 -12.58 -10.50
CA ASN A 83 -7.93 -12.16 -11.74
C ASN A 83 -8.65 -10.98 -12.40
N SER A 84 -9.90 -10.73 -12.02
CA SER A 84 -10.66 -9.58 -12.49
C SER A 84 -11.19 -8.74 -11.33
N THR A 85 -11.54 -7.50 -11.67
CA THR A 85 -12.16 -6.55 -10.75
C THR A 85 -13.46 -6.02 -11.34
N THR A 86 -14.39 -5.65 -10.47
CA THR A 86 -15.59 -4.91 -10.84
C THR A 86 -15.59 -3.53 -10.16
N PRO A 87 -16.12 -2.48 -10.82
CA PRO A 87 -16.24 -1.18 -10.20
C PRO A 87 -17.09 -1.22 -8.93
N ASN A 88 -16.63 -0.57 -7.85
CA ASN A 88 -17.40 -0.40 -6.64
C ASN A 88 -18.37 0.80 -6.80
N PRO A 89 -19.70 0.59 -6.86
CA PRO A 89 -20.66 1.69 -6.99
C PRO A 89 -20.70 2.61 -5.76
N TRP A 90 -20.16 2.17 -4.61
CA TRP A 90 -20.08 2.95 -3.37
C TRP A 90 -18.67 3.43 -3.06
N SER A 91 -17.79 3.50 -4.07
CA SER A 91 -16.45 4.03 -3.89
C SER A 91 -16.46 5.47 -3.38
N TRP A 92 -15.55 5.80 -2.48
CA TRP A 92 -15.37 7.18 -2.02
C TRP A 92 -14.77 8.08 -3.10
N ASN A 93 -14.05 7.50 -4.07
CA ASN A 93 -13.55 8.28 -5.21
C ASN A 93 -14.66 8.74 -6.17
N ASN A 94 -15.92 8.39 -5.93
CA ASN A 94 -17.05 9.01 -6.60
C ASN A 94 -17.20 10.51 -6.24
N GLU A 95 -16.65 10.93 -5.10
CA GLU A 95 -16.88 12.25 -4.52
C GLU A 95 -15.58 13.03 -4.32
N VAL A 96 -14.50 12.35 -3.91
CA VAL A 96 -13.22 12.97 -3.52
C VAL A 96 -12.03 12.30 -4.19
N ASN A 97 -10.86 12.93 -4.20
CA ASN A 97 -9.65 12.19 -4.51
C ASN A 97 -9.29 11.33 -3.30
N MET A 98 -8.89 10.09 -3.51
CA MET A 98 -8.56 9.15 -2.44
C MET A 98 -7.08 8.83 -2.44
N LEU A 99 -6.39 9.06 -1.32
CA LEU A 99 -5.01 8.64 -1.08
C LEU A 99 -5.01 7.53 -0.03
N TYR A 100 -4.69 6.32 -0.45
CA TYR A 100 -4.52 5.15 0.41
C TYR A 100 -3.04 4.97 0.74
N ILE A 101 -2.73 4.71 2.01
CA ILE A 101 -1.34 4.57 2.48
C ILE A 101 -1.24 3.32 3.35
N ASP A 102 -0.32 2.44 3.01
CA ASP A 102 0.03 1.30 3.87
C ASP A 102 0.97 1.77 4.97
N GLN A 103 0.49 1.81 6.21
CA GLN A 103 1.27 2.25 7.37
C GLN A 103 0.92 1.44 8.62
N PRO A 104 1.86 1.30 9.58
CA PRO A 104 3.27 1.75 9.56
C PRO A 104 4.12 0.96 8.54
N VAL A 105 5.41 1.29 8.39
CA VAL A 105 6.31 0.51 7.54
C VAL A 105 6.30 -0.98 7.92
N GLN A 106 6.44 -1.86 6.92
CA GLN A 106 6.19 -3.31 6.98
C GLN A 106 4.71 -3.74 6.87
N THR A 107 3.77 -2.80 6.77
CA THR A 107 2.35 -3.06 6.50
C THR A 107 2.10 -3.21 5.01
N GLY A 108 1.33 -4.21 4.59
CA GLY A 108 0.93 -4.39 3.19
C GLY A 108 2.14 -4.39 2.25
N TYR A 109 2.18 -3.45 1.32
CA TYR A 109 3.30 -3.28 0.39
C TYR A 109 4.43 -2.41 0.93
N SER A 110 4.20 -1.62 1.99
CA SER A 110 5.23 -0.81 2.63
C SER A 110 6.32 -1.69 3.26
N ASN A 111 7.59 -1.35 3.03
CA ASN A 111 8.71 -2.22 3.43
C ASN A 111 9.94 -1.43 3.85
N THR A 112 10.85 -2.09 4.58
CA THR A 112 12.18 -1.58 4.92
C THR A 112 13.26 -2.20 4.04
N ASP A 113 13.16 -3.52 3.89
CA ASP A 113 13.96 -4.35 3.00
C ASP A 113 13.03 -5.41 2.39
N ALA A 114 12.64 -5.21 1.13
CA ALA A 114 11.75 -6.14 0.43
C ALA A 114 12.53 -7.38 0.00
N GLN A 115 12.15 -8.53 0.55
CA GLN A 115 12.78 -9.83 0.30
C GLN A 115 11.79 -10.77 -0.38
N ASP A 116 12.33 -11.63 -1.24
CA ASP A 116 11.57 -12.73 -1.82
C ASP A 116 11.31 -13.79 -0.75
N GLY A 117 10.16 -14.45 -0.78
CA GLY A 117 9.79 -15.43 0.22
C GLY A 117 8.40 -16.03 0.00
N LEU A 118 7.92 -16.78 0.98
CA LEU A 118 6.65 -17.49 0.90
C LEU A 118 5.65 -16.93 1.91
N MET A 119 4.47 -16.53 1.43
CA MET A 119 3.32 -16.19 2.24
C MET A 119 2.50 -17.46 2.50
N ASN A 120 2.36 -17.84 3.77
CA ASN A 120 1.45 -18.91 4.17
C ASN A 120 0.02 -18.35 4.26
N LEU A 121 -0.88 -18.78 3.39
CA LEU A 121 -2.26 -18.29 3.34
C LEU A 121 -3.14 -18.79 4.49
N ILE A 122 -2.72 -19.83 5.20
CA ILE A 122 -3.44 -20.36 6.36
C ILE A 122 -3.06 -19.57 7.62
N THR A 123 -1.75 -19.41 7.87
CA THR A 123 -1.27 -18.68 9.06
C THR A 123 -1.22 -17.17 8.87
N GLN A 124 -1.26 -16.71 7.61
CA GLN A 124 -1.03 -15.32 7.20
C GLN A 124 0.36 -14.79 7.56
N GLU A 125 1.35 -15.68 7.60
CA GLU A 125 2.75 -15.33 7.91
C GLU A 125 3.62 -15.38 6.66
N PHE A 126 4.51 -14.38 6.54
CA PHE A 126 5.52 -14.34 5.50
C PHE A 126 6.85 -14.90 6.01
N THR A 127 7.42 -15.85 5.27
CA THR A 127 8.78 -16.38 5.51
C THR A 127 9.76 -15.75 4.52
N PRO A 128 10.51 -14.70 4.92
CA PRO A 128 11.48 -14.04 4.06
C PRO A 128 12.68 -14.95 3.78
N GLY A 129 13.27 -14.83 2.58
CA GLY A 129 14.48 -15.56 2.19
C GLY A 129 14.25 -17.03 1.82
N ALA A 130 13.01 -17.50 1.79
CA ALA A 130 12.69 -18.81 1.24
C ALA A 130 12.99 -18.84 -0.26
N SER A 131 13.74 -19.86 -0.73
CA SER A 131 14.00 -20.01 -2.17
C SER A 131 12.70 -20.18 -2.93
N LEU A 132 12.53 -19.41 -4.00
CA LEU A 132 11.38 -19.47 -4.90
C LEU A 132 11.64 -20.39 -6.10
N ASP A 133 12.81 -21.02 -6.19
CA ASP A 133 13.19 -21.85 -7.33
C ASP A 133 12.25 -23.05 -7.48
N GLY A 134 11.47 -23.06 -8.56
CA GLY A 134 10.54 -24.13 -8.88
C GLY A 134 9.27 -24.19 -8.02
N ILE A 135 9.02 -23.19 -7.17
CA ILE A 135 7.79 -23.10 -6.38
C ILE A 135 6.73 -22.34 -7.19
N GLU A 136 5.86 -23.08 -7.87
CA GLU A 136 4.54 -22.56 -8.22
C GLU A 136 3.71 -22.48 -6.93
N GLY A 137 3.13 -21.31 -6.65
CA GLY A 137 2.25 -21.14 -5.50
C GLY A 137 1.14 -22.19 -5.47
N ASN A 138 0.75 -22.62 -4.27
CA ASN A 138 -0.32 -23.59 -4.06
C ASN A 138 -1.44 -22.99 -3.20
N ALA A 139 -2.47 -23.78 -2.90
CA ALA A 139 -3.63 -23.33 -2.12
C ALA A 139 -3.30 -22.83 -0.69
N THR A 140 -2.07 -23.05 -0.22
CA THR A 140 -1.62 -22.73 1.15
C THR A 140 -0.40 -21.82 1.20
N ALA A 141 0.34 -21.68 0.10
CA ALA A 141 1.58 -20.90 0.04
C ALA A 141 1.69 -20.15 -1.28
N LEU A 142 1.91 -18.83 -1.23
CA LEU A 142 2.17 -18.01 -2.41
C LEU A 142 3.59 -17.42 -2.38
N PRO A 143 4.36 -17.53 -3.47
CA PRO A 143 5.60 -16.78 -3.61
C PRO A 143 5.29 -15.30 -3.72
N GLY A 144 6.11 -14.47 -3.06
CA GLY A 144 5.94 -13.03 -3.10
C GLY A 144 7.20 -12.30 -2.64
N ARG A 145 7.20 -11.00 -2.86
CA ARG A 145 8.24 -10.09 -2.38
C ARG A 145 7.63 -9.10 -1.39
N LEU A 146 7.90 -9.28 -0.10
CA LEU A 146 7.34 -8.49 0.99
C LEU A 146 8.45 -8.02 1.94
N SER A 147 8.12 -7.17 2.92
CA SER A 147 9.12 -6.69 3.88
C SER A 147 9.78 -7.83 4.66
N SER A 148 11.03 -7.65 5.07
CA SER A 148 11.88 -8.60 5.80
C SER A 148 11.30 -9.14 7.13
N GLN A 149 10.18 -8.60 7.61
CA GLN A 149 9.55 -8.95 8.89
C GLN A 149 10.47 -8.78 10.09
N ASN A 150 11.56 -8.01 9.96
CA ASN A 150 12.52 -7.79 11.03
C ASN A 150 11.86 -6.96 12.15
N PRO A 151 11.66 -7.53 13.37
CA PRO A 151 11.00 -6.82 14.45
C PRO A 151 11.79 -5.59 14.93
N ALA A 152 13.11 -5.55 14.70
CA ALA A 152 13.95 -4.39 15.03
C ALA A 152 13.64 -3.17 14.14
N ASP A 153 13.11 -3.41 12.94
CA ASP A 153 12.73 -2.37 11.98
C ASP A 153 11.20 -2.11 11.99
N THR A 154 10.49 -2.65 12.98
CA THR A 154 9.05 -2.45 13.16
C THR A 154 8.80 -1.29 14.11
N ALA A 155 7.89 -0.39 13.74
CA ALA A 155 7.50 0.71 14.60
C ALA A 155 6.88 0.16 15.91
N ASN A 156 7.50 0.45 17.05
CA ASN A 156 7.05 -0.01 18.36
C ASN A 156 6.42 1.09 19.22
N LYS A 157 6.36 2.33 18.69
CA LYS A 157 5.71 3.48 19.31
C LYS A 157 4.89 4.25 18.28
N THR A 158 3.75 4.78 18.71
CA THR A 158 2.93 5.69 17.89
C THR A 158 3.73 6.89 17.37
N ALA A 159 4.65 7.42 18.19
CA ALA A 159 5.51 8.53 17.77
C ALA A 159 6.37 8.21 16.54
N GLN A 160 6.86 6.98 16.41
CA GLN A 160 7.62 6.53 15.24
C GLN A 160 6.72 6.43 14.01
N ALA A 161 5.53 5.84 14.15
CA ALA A 161 4.56 5.73 13.05
C ALA A 161 4.12 7.12 12.54
N VAL A 162 3.82 8.05 13.45
CA VAL A 162 3.47 9.43 13.12
C VAL A 162 4.64 10.15 12.46
N GLN A 163 5.88 9.94 12.94
CA GLN A 163 7.06 10.53 12.31
C GLN A 163 7.23 10.05 10.86
N SER A 164 7.03 8.76 10.59
CA SER A 164 7.07 8.23 9.22
C SER A 164 5.95 8.79 8.35
N LEU A 165 4.71 8.83 8.85
CA LEU A 165 3.57 9.39 8.11
C LEU A 165 3.72 10.89 7.84
N TRP A 166 4.22 11.66 8.80
CA TRP A 166 4.52 13.08 8.62
C TRP A 166 5.56 13.29 7.52
N ARG A 167 6.65 12.51 7.54
CA ARG A 167 7.69 12.58 6.52
C ARG A 167 7.19 12.14 5.15
N PHE A 168 6.33 11.12 5.10
CA PHE A 168 5.61 10.76 3.88
C PHE A 168 4.82 11.96 3.35
N ALA A 169 4.00 12.59 4.18
CA ALA A 169 3.16 13.72 3.76
C ALA A 169 3.99 14.91 3.28
N GLN A 170 5.12 15.20 3.94
CA GLN A 170 6.06 16.24 3.48
C GLN A 170 6.63 15.92 2.10
N ALA A 171 7.00 14.67 1.82
CA ALA A 171 7.52 14.31 0.50
C ALA A 171 6.43 14.30 -0.57
N TRP A 172 5.27 13.69 -0.29
CA TRP A 172 4.21 13.48 -1.28
C TRP A 172 3.44 14.75 -1.62
N LEU A 173 3.19 15.65 -0.65
CA LEU A 173 2.45 16.91 -0.90
C LEU A 173 3.32 18.04 -1.47
N GLN A 174 4.64 17.86 -1.52
CA GLN A 174 5.58 18.85 -2.08
C GLN A 174 5.91 18.61 -3.55
N GLU A 175 5.43 17.49 -4.11
CA GLU A 175 5.49 17.17 -5.55
C GLU A 175 4.24 17.69 -6.27
#